data_AF-A0A3B9IKE5-F1
#
_entry.id   AF-A0A3B9IKE5-F1
#
_cell.length_a   1.000
_cell.length_b   1.000
_cell.length_c   1.000
_cell.angle_alpha   90.00
_cell.angle_beta   90.00
_cell.angle_gamma   90.00
#
_symmetry.space_group_name_H-M   'P 1'
#
loop_
_entity.id
_entity.type
_entity.pdbx_description
1 polymer ?
#
loop_
_entity_poly.entity_id
_entity_poly.type
_entity_poly.pdbx_seq_one_letter_code
_entity_poly.pdbx_strand_id
1 'polypeptide(L)'
;MSTDLPAVLRAGLLDPAARAALDWQPFRPGVEAHWLHRSPDGGPAAALLRYAPGSEVPRHAHIGRETILILEGRQSDDAGIYETGTLVVNEPGTEHKVRSDTGCTALLIWERAPRLYEGT
;
A
#
# COMPACT_ATOMS: atom_id res chain seq x y z
N MET A 1 -5.37 15.20 27.64
CA MET A 1 -4.98 15.81 26.36
C MET A 1 -3.86 14.95 25.80
N SER A 2 -4.11 14.21 24.70
CA SER A 2 -3.04 13.41 24.08
C SER A 2 -1.98 14.35 23.49
N THR A 3 -0.72 14.08 23.82
CA THR A 3 0.49 14.78 23.38
C THR A 3 1.09 14.16 22.12
N ASP A 4 0.33 13.37 21.38
CA ASP A 4 0.82 12.83 20.12
C ASP A 4 0.80 13.93 19.07
N LEU A 5 1.98 14.54 18.85
CA LEU A 5 2.24 15.29 17.63
C LEU A 5 1.75 14.44 16.44
N PRO A 6 1.12 15.03 15.41
CA PRO A 6 0.73 14.27 14.22
C PRO A 6 1.97 13.50 13.73
N ALA A 7 1.81 12.26 13.30
CA ALA A 7 2.90 11.45 12.79
C ALA A 7 3.57 12.17 11.61
N VAL A 8 4.62 12.95 11.88
CA VAL A 8 5.43 13.60 10.86
C VAL A 8 6.38 12.52 10.36
N LEU A 9 6.15 12.09 9.12
CA LEU A 9 7.01 11.12 8.48
C LEU A 9 8.35 11.78 8.14
N ARG A 10 9.34 11.62 9.02
CA ARG A 10 10.74 11.99 8.76
C ARG A 10 11.57 10.80 8.29
N ALA A 11 10.91 9.78 7.75
CA ALA A 11 11.50 8.46 7.46
C ALA A 11 12.29 8.39 6.15
N GLY A 12 12.74 9.54 5.61
CA GLY A 12 13.43 9.56 4.31
C GLY A 12 12.62 8.83 3.23
N LEU A 13 11.31 9.10 3.15
CA LEU A 13 10.38 8.38 2.26
C LEU A 13 10.88 8.26 0.82
N LEU A 14 11.60 9.29 0.34
CA LEU A 14 12.14 9.34 -1.00
C LEU A 14 13.56 8.75 -1.12
N ASP A 15 14.25 8.53 -0.01
CA ASP A 15 15.57 7.89 0.05
C ASP A 15 15.45 6.35 0.12
N PRO A 16 15.93 5.60 -0.89
CA PRO A 16 15.91 4.14 -0.88
C PRO A 16 16.63 3.52 0.32
N ALA A 17 17.75 4.09 0.76
CA ALA A 17 18.52 3.54 1.88
C ALA A 17 17.75 3.68 3.21
N ALA A 18 17.11 4.83 3.42
CA ALA A 18 16.25 5.05 4.58
C ALA A 18 15.04 4.10 4.58
N ARG A 19 14.37 3.90 3.43
CA ARG A 19 13.26 2.95 3.30
C ARG A 19 13.67 1.50 3.59
N ALA A 20 14.86 1.10 3.14
CA ALA A 20 15.36 -0.26 3.35
C ALA A 20 15.57 -0.58 4.83
N ALA A 21 15.90 0.43 5.65
CA ALA A 21 16.16 0.28 7.09
C ALA A 21 14.89 0.35 7.97
N LEU A 22 13.71 0.50 7.38
CA LEU A 22 12.45 0.52 8.14
C LEU A 22 12.13 -0.83 8.77
N ASP A 23 11.29 -0.79 9.82
CA ASP A 23 10.73 -2.00 10.42
C ASP A 23 9.59 -2.54 9.54
N TRP A 24 9.92 -3.51 8.69
CA TRP A 24 8.99 -4.17 7.78
C TRP A 24 8.37 -5.39 8.46
N GLN A 25 7.04 -5.47 8.43
CA GLN A 25 6.27 -6.55 9.05
C GLN A 25 5.55 -7.37 7.97
N PRO A 26 5.46 -8.71 8.10
CA PRO A 26 4.67 -9.52 7.18
C PRO A 26 3.21 -9.04 7.09
N PHE A 27 2.65 -8.95 5.88
CA PHE A 27 1.28 -8.48 5.67
C PHE A 27 0.41 -9.44 4.84
N ARG A 28 0.93 -9.89 3.70
CA ARG A 28 0.34 -10.91 2.82
C ARG A 28 1.47 -11.78 2.25
N PRO A 29 1.18 -12.93 1.63
CA PRO A 29 2.21 -13.70 0.92
C PRO A 29 2.97 -12.81 -0.07
N GLY A 30 4.28 -12.66 0.13
CA GLY A 30 5.15 -11.82 -0.72
C GLY A 30 5.00 -10.30 -0.53
N VAL A 31 4.19 -9.85 0.43
CA VAL A 31 3.99 -8.42 0.72
C VAL A 31 4.24 -8.13 2.20
N GLU A 32 5.11 -7.16 2.46
CA GLU A 32 5.40 -6.64 3.78
C GLU A 32 4.89 -5.21 3.91
N ALA A 33 4.59 -4.79 5.14
CA ALA A 33 4.09 -3.47 5.47
C ALA A 33 4.95 -2.79 6.54
N HIS A 34 5.25 -1.52 6.33
CA HIS A 34 5.66 -0.61 7.39
C HIS A 34 4.50 0.37 7.66
N TRP A 35 3.87 0.23 8.83
CA TRP A 35 2.66 0.98 9.18
C TRP A 35 2.99 2.39 9.65
N LEU A 36 2.33 3.36 9.05
CA LEU A 36 2.45 4.78 9.41
C LEU A 36 1.28 5.23 10.29
N HIS A 37 0.10 4.67 9.99
CA HIS A 37 -1.12 4.80 10.77
C HIS A 37 -1.98 3.56 10.56
N ARG A 38 -2.61 3.05 11.61
CA ARG A 38 -3.51 1.89 11.52
C ARG A 38 -4.66 2.03 12.51
N SER A 39 -5.87 2.21 11.98
CA SER A 39 -7.07 2.15 12.82
C SER A 39 -7.41 0.70 13.20
N PRO A 40 -7.74 0.42 14.46
CA PRO A 40 -7.98 -0.95 14.94
C PRO A 40 -9.25 -1.59 14.37
N ASP A 41 -10.20 -0.79 13.88
CA ASP A 41 -11.52 -1.18 13.38
C ASP A 41 -11.59 -1.30 11.84
N GLY A 42 -10.44 -1.32 11.17
CA GLY A 42 -10.37 -1.28 9.70
C GLY A 42 -10.77 0.08 9.11
N GLY A 43 -10.80 1.13 9.94
CA GLY A 43 -10.90 2.53 9.54
C GLY A 43 -9.68 3.04 8.75
N PRO A 44 -9.48 4.37 8.72
CA PRO A 44 -8.41 4.99 7.95
C PRO A 44 -7.03 4.46 8.33
N ALA A 45 -6.16 4.27 7.35
CA ALA A 45 -4.81 3.79 7.56
C ALA A 45 -3.86 4.29 6.47
N ALA A 46 -2.57 4.24 6.79
CA ALA A 46 -1.49 4.56 5.88
C ALA A 46 -0.31 3.61 6.13
N ALA A 47 0.27 3.08 5.08
CA ALA A 47 1.41 2.18 5.15
C ALA A 47 2.30 2.31 3.92
N LEU A 48 3.58 2.00 4.10
CA LEU A 48 4.40 1.58 2.98
C LEU A 48 4.20 0.09 2.80
N LEU A 49 3.96 -0.34 1.56
CA LEU A 49 3.96 -1.75 1.19
C LEU A 49 5.16 -2.06 0.30
N ARG A 50 5.82 -3.18 0.58
CA ARG A 50 6.89 -3.73 -0.24
C ARG A 50 6.46 -5.08 -0.79
N TYR A 51 6.40 -5.16 -2.11
CA TYR A 51 6.06 -6.37 -2.86
C TYR A 51 7.35 -7.03 -3.34
N ALA A 52 7.52 -8.31 -3.03
CA ALA A 52 8.53 -9.13 -3.67
C ALA A 52 8.17 -9.37 -5.15
N PRO A 53 9.15 -9.63 -6.04
CA PRO A 53 8.88 -10.00 -7.43
C PRO A 53 7.89 -11.17 -7.55
N GLY A 54 6.89 -11.02 -8.42
CA GLY A 54 5.84 -12.01 -8.66
C GLY A 54 4.69 -11.99 -7.65
N SER A 55 4.72 -11.12 -6.63
CA SER A 55 3.68 -11.06 -5.61
C SER A 55 2.37 -10.49 -6.16
N GLU A 56 1.26 -10.96 -5.60
CA GLU A 56 -0.08 -10.50 -5.94
C GLU A 56 -0.94 -10.28 -4.69
N VAL A 57 -1.87 -9.34 -4.80
CA VAL A 57 -2.99 -9.20 -3.87
C VAL A 57 -4.24 -9.67 -4.62
N PRO A 58 -5.00 -10.65 -4.08
CA PRO A 58 -6.21 -11.17 -4.72
C PRO A 58 -7.20 -10.07 -5.08
N ARG A 59 -8.14 -10.41 -5.97
CA ARG A 59 -9.19 -9.45 -6.37
C ARG A 59 -9.92 -8.94 -5.13
N HIS A 60 -10.10 -7.63 -5.06
CA HIS A 60 -10.75 -6.97 -3.94
C HIS A 60 -11.45 -5.70 -4.38
N ALA A 61 -12.42 -5.28 -3.56
CA ALA A 61 -13.19 -4.07 -3.77
C ALA A 61 -12.84 -3.00 -2.74
N HIS A 62 -12.68 -1.77 -3.22
CA HIS A 62 -12.48 -0.58 -2.41
C HIS A 62 -13.80 -0.13 -1.81
N ILE A 63 -13.93 -0.23 -0.48
CA ILE A 63 -15.12 0.26 0.26
C ILE A 63 -14.96 1.69 0.78
N GLY A 64 -13.76 2.25 0.64
CA GLY A 64 -13.41 3.66 0.85
C GLY A 64 -12.35 4.05 -0.17
N ARG A 65 -12.01 5.34 -0.29
CA ARG A 65 -10.98 5.77 -1.23
C ARG A 65 -9.61 5.23 -0.80
N GLU A 66 -8.81 4.82 -1.77
CA GLU A 66 -7.39 4.52 -1.61
C GLU A 66 -6.55 5.37 -2.57
N THR A 67 -5.47 5.94 -2.06
CA THR A 67 -4.44 6.62 -2.84
C THR A 67 -3.15 5.83 -2.74
N ILE A 68 -2.55 5.51 -3.89
CA ILE A 68 -1.28 4.79 -4.00
C ILE A 68 -0.26 5.70 -4.70
N LEU A 69 0.94 5.83 -4.14
CA LEU A 69 2.10 6.40 -4.83
C LEU A 69 3.19 5.34 -4.95
N ILE A 70 3.59 5.03 -6.19
CA ILE A 70 4.69 4.10 -6.45
C ILE A 70 6.01 4.83 -6.21
N LEU A 71 6.79 4.37 -5.24
CA LEU A 71 8.07 4.97 -4.86
C LEU A 71 9.26 4.30 -5.56
N GLU A 72 9.12 3.02 -5.90
CA GLU A 72 10.16 2.23 -6.55
C GLU A 72 9.55 1.00 -7.23
N GLY A 73 10.07 0.61 -8.39
CA GLY A 73 9.56 -0.53 -9.17
C GLY A 73 8.22 -0.22 -9.83
N ARG A 74 7.34 -1.22 -9.92
CA ARG A 74 6.02 -1.09 -10.55
C ARG A 74 4.94 -1.99 -9.95
N GLN A 75 3.71 -1.49 -9.94
CA GLN A 75 2.50 -2.29 -9.79
C GLN A 75 1.79 -2.42 -11.14
N SER A 76 0.85 -3.36 -11.22
CA SER A 76 -0.06 -3.51 -12.35
C SER A 76 -1.39 -4.06 -11.87
N ASP A 77 -2.45 -3.71 -12.57
CA ASP A 77 -3.79 -4.28 -12.43
C ASP A 77 -4.50 -4.34 -13.78
N ASP A 78 -5.83 -4.53 -13.77
CA ASP A 78 -6.64 -4.64 -14.99
C ASP A 78 -6.61 -3.38 -15.88
N ALA A 79 -6.27 -2.22 -15.33
CA ALA A 79 -6.24 -0.95 -16.04
C ALA A 79 -4.86 -0.60 -16.60
N GLY A 80 -3.78 -1.21 -16.10
CA GLY A 80 -2.45 -1.04 -16.70
C GLY A 80 -1.28 -1.25 -15.74
N ILE A 81 -0.16 -0.64 -16.10
CA ILE A 81 1.11 -0.69 -15.35
C ILE A 81 1.37 0.69 -14.75
N TYR A 82 1.71 0.71 -13.46
CA TYR A 82 2.01 1.91 -12.68
C TYR A 82 3.47 1.86 -12.23
N GLU A 83 4.31 2.64 -12.90
CA GLU A 83 5.75 2.72 -12.61
C GLU A 83 6.05 3.74 -11.51
N THR A 84 7.31 3.80 -11.07
CA THR A 84 7.80 4.76 -10.09
C THR A 84 7.39 6.20 -10.43
N GLY A 85 6.84 6.92 -9.46
CA GLY A 85 6.29 8.27 -9.62
C GLY A 85 4.81 8.31 -9.99
N THR A 86 4.18 7.16 -10.28
CA THR A 86 2.75 7.10 -10.56
C THR A 86 1.93 7.28 -9.29
N LEU A 87 0.94 8.18 -9.36
CA LEU A 87 -0.11 8.32 -8.35
C LEU A 87 -1.40 7.69 -8.89
N VAL A 88 -1.95 6.73 -8.15
CA VAL A 88 -3.23 6.07 -8.45
C VAL A 88 -4.24 6.46 -7.38
N VAL A 89 -5.46 6.75 -7.78
CA VAL A 89 -6.59 7.00 -6.88
C VAL A 89 -7.69 6.01 -7.21
N ASN A 90 -7.92 5.07 -6.31
CA ASN A 90 -8.99 4.08 -6.39
C ASN A 90 -10.21 4.62 -5.63
N GLU A 91 -11.29 4.92 -6.34
CA GLU A 91 -12.53 5.41 -5.73
C GLU A 91 -13.36 4.26 -5.13
N PRO A 92 -14.22 4.53 -4.13
CA PRO A 92 -15.13 3.53 -3.59
C PRO A 92 -15.97 2.85 -4.69
N GLY A 93 -16.09 1.53 -4.62
CA GLY A 93 -16.81 0.71 -5.60
C GLY A 93 -15.95 0.19 -6.75
N THR A 94 -14.71 0.68 -6.91
CA THR A 94 -13.75 0.05 -7.82
C THR A 94 -13.25 -1.28 -7.27
N GLU A 95 -12.87 -2.18 -8.17
CA GLU A 95 -12.27 -3.46 -7.81
C GLU A 95 -11.14 -3.81 -8.77
N HIS A 96 -10.13 -4.50 -8.26
CA HIS A 96 -8.98 -4.91 -9.06
C HIS A 96 -8.21 -6.06 -8.42
N LYS A 97 -7.33 -6.68 -9.19
CA LYS A 97 -6.29 -7.60 -8.73
C LYS A 97 -4.93 -6.92 -8.94
N VAL A 98 -4.20 -6.67 -7.85
CA VAL A 98 -2.89 -6.00 -7.92
C VAL A 98 -1.78 -7.05 -8.04
N ARG A 99 -0.81 -6.78 -8.91
CA ARG A 99 0.40 -7.60 -9.09
C ARG A 99 1.64 -6.73 -9.21
N SER A 100 2.78 -7.25 -8.78
CA SER A 100 4.09 -6.70 -9.13
C SER A 100 5.02 -7.76 -9.70
N ASP A 101 5.31 -7.70 -11.00
CA ASP A 101 6.19 -8.69 -11.66
C ASP A 101 7.63 -8.62 -11.16
N THR A 102 8.14 -7.39 -11.00
CA THR A 102 9.56 -7.12 -10.69
C THR A 102 9.77 -6.67 -9.25
N GLY A 103 8.70 -6.62 -8.44
CA GLY A 103 8.71 -6.01 -7.12
C GLY A 103 8.49 -4.51 -7.15
N CYS A 104 8.01 -3.97 -6.04
CA CYS A 104 7.80 -2.53 -5.87
C CYS A 104 7.75 -2.12 -4.40
N THR A 105 8.00 -0.84 -4.14
CA THR A 105 7.65 -0.17 -2.89
C THR A 105 6.64 0.94 -3.18
N ALA A 106 5.54 0.97 -2.45
CA ALA A 106 4.47 1.95 -2.64
C ALA A 106 3.98 2.51 -1.30
N LEU A 107 3.64 3.80 -1.29
CA LEU A 107 2.87 4.42 -0.21
C LEU A 107 1.39 4.22 -0.50
N LEU A 108 0.65 3.67 0.45
CA LEU A 108 -0.80 3.52 0.38
C LEU A 108 -1.44 4.28 1.53
N ILE A 109 -2.50 5.02 1.22
CA ILE A 109 -3.34 5.73 2.19
C ILE A 109 -4.78 5.39 1.83
N TRP A 110 -5.53 4.82 2.77
CA TRP A 110 -6.91 4.42 2.52
C TRP A 110 -7.84 4.78 3.66
N GLU A 111 -9.10 5.02 3.33
CA GLU A 111 -10.14 5.41 4.29
C GLU A 111 -10.73 4.20 5.03
N ARG A 112 -10.77 3.03 4.38
CA ARG A 112 -11.32 1.78 4.90
C ARG A 112 -10.60 0.59 4.29
N ALA A 113 -10.35 -0.45 5.09
CA ALA A 113 -9.75 -1.68 4.58
C ALA A 113 -10.60 -2.27 3.44
N PRO A 114 -10.01 -2.72 2.33
CA PRO A 114 -10.76 -3.24 1.20
C PRO A 114 -11.47 -4.55 1.58
N ARG A 115 -12.55 -4.84 0.87
CA ARG A 115 -13.22 -6.14 0.97
C ARG A 115 -12.53 -7.12 0.02
N LEU A 116 -11.84 -8.11 0.59
CA LEU A 116 -11.23 -9.20 -0.16
C LEU A 116 -12.28 -10.21 -0.60
N TYR A 117 -12.13 -10.72 -1.82
CA TYR A 117 -12.84 -11.92 -2.26
C TYR A 117 -11.92 -13.12 -1.99
N GLU A 118 -12.04 -13.74 -0.82
CA GLU A 118 -11.29 -14.97 -0.52
C GLU A 118 -11.90 -16.15 -1.29
N GLY A 119 -11.06 -16.89 -2.05
CA GLY A 119 -11.36 -18.26 -2.48
C GLY A 119 -12.42 -18.46 -3.58
N THR A 120 -12.35 -17.74 -4.70
CA THR A 120 -12.96 -18.22 -5.96
C THR A 120 -11.93 -18.91 -6.84
#